data_AF-A0A9X3F8H4-F1
#
_entry.id   AF-A0A9X3F8H4-F1
#
_cell.length_a   1.000
_cell.length_b   1.000
_cell.length_c   1.000
_cell.angle_alpha   90.00
_cell.angle_beta   90.00
_cell.angle_gamma   90.00
#
_symmetry.space_group_name_H-M   'P 1'
#
loop_
_entity.id
_entity.type
_entity.pdbx_description
1 polymer ?
#
loop_
_entity_poly.entity_id
_entity_poly.type
_entity_poly.pdbx_seq_one_letter_code
_entity_poly.pdbx_strand_id
1 'polypeptide(L)'
;MLENNTPFTTDKLLDEVVKAEPAYFLPDNFADVLAERVGRRFAWEQYLKEFLIYLAVIFGIFAVSAGMALIWFDVNWKGWFNFLGSHLALVAGAGILAVFILFADRVLLRYFLYKSSTERS
;
A
#
# COMPACT_ATOMS: atom_id res chain seq x y z
N MET A 1 -33.48 -3.94 44.42
CA MET A 1 -32.14 -3.34 44.45
C MET A 1 -31.26 -4.20 43.55
N LEU A 2 -30.96 -3.73 42.34
CA LEU A 2 -30.10 -4.45 41.40
C LEU A 2 -28.68 -3.96 41.65
N GLU A 3 -27.86 -4.83 42.24
CA GLU A 3 -26.46 -4.57 42.56
C GLU A 3 -25.67 -4.50 41.25
N ASN A 4 -25.32 -3.28 40.86
CA ASN A 4 -24.55 -2.97 39.67
C ASN A 4 -23.07 -3.26 39.95
N ASN A 5 -22.63 -4.49 39.64
CA ASN A 5 -21.22 -4.89 39.59
C ASN A 5 -20.51 -4.12 38.47
N THR A 6 -20.04 -2.91 38.76
CA THR A 6 -19.19 -2.10 37.89
C THR A 6 -17.71 -2.39 38.15
N PRO A 7 -16.84 -2.06 37.18
CA PRO A 7 -16.05 -3.00 36.41
C PRO A 7 -14.70 -3.27 37.10
N PHE A 8 -13.99 -4.31 36.68
CA PHE A 8 -12.53 -4.30 36.78
C PHE A 8 -12.03 -3.02 36.10
N THR A 9 -11.79 -1.97 36.87
CA THR A 9 -11.44 -0.65 36.35
C THR A 9 -10.03 -0.74 35.79
N THR A 10 -9.90 -0.49 34.50
CA THR A 10 -8.64 -0.30 33.77
C THR A 10 -7.64 0.56 34.57
N ASP A 11 -8.13 1.52 35.36
CA ASP A 11 -7.36 2.36 36.27
C ASP A 11 -6.59 1.58 37.34
N LYS A 12 -7.17 0.51 37.89
CA LYS A 12 -6.55 -0.34 38.91
C LYS A 12 -5.44 -1.21 38.31
N LEU A 13 -5.64 -1.68 37.07
CA LEU A 13 -4.63 -2.40 36.30
C LEU A 13 -3.49 -1.48 35.85
N LEU A 14 -3.79 -0.24 35.45
CA LEU A 14 -2.78 0.76 35.10
C LEU A 14 -1.93 1.15 36.31
N ASP A 15 -2.53 1.37 37.47
CA ASP A 15 -1.79 1.74 38.70
C ASP A 15 -0.87 0.59 39.20
N GLU A 16 -1.27 -0.66 38.98
CA GLU A 16 -0.48 -1.86 39.30
C GLU A 16 0.67 -2.07 38.30
N VAL A 17 0.44 -1.84 37.00
CA VAL A 17 1.47 -1.95 35.94
C VAL A 17 2.51 -0.83 36.02
N VAL A 18 2.12 0.38 36.42
CA VAL A 18 3.04 1.52 36.55
C VAL A 18 3.92 1.44 37.81
N LYS A 19 3.43 0.80 38.88
CA LYS A 19 4.21 0.59 40.12
C LYS A 19 5.14 -0.61 40.08
N ALA A 20 4.90 -1.56 39.19
CA ALA A 20 5.80 -2.69 38.98
C ALA A 20 7.11 -2.22 38.32
N GLU A 21 8.25 -2.58 38.89
CA GLU A 21 9.53 -2.40 38.20
C GLU A 21 9.48 -3.15 36.86
N PRO A 22 9.91 -2.53 35.75
CA PRO A 22 9.83 -3.16 34.44
C PRO A 22 10.66 -4.44 34.45
N ALA A 23 10.00 -5.59 34.37
CA ALA A 23 10.65 -6.91 34.30
C ALA A 23 11.51 -7.09 33.02
N TYR A 24 11.48 -6.12 32.12
CA TYR A 24 12.19 -6.11 30.85
C TYR A 24 12.91 -4.77 30.68
N PHE A 25 14.23 -4.84 30.60
CA PHE A 25 15.04 -3.70 30.17
C PHE A 25 15.09 -3.69 28.64
N LEU A 26 14.80 -2.53 28.07
CA LEU A 26 14.98 -2.31 26.64
C LEU A 26 16.48 -2.36 26.34
N PRO A 27 16.93 -3.18 25.38
CA PRO A 27 18.33 -3.18 25.00
C PRO A 27 18.71 -1.82 24.42
N ASP A 28 19.97 -1.40 24.61
CA ASP A 28 20.43 -0.05 24.21
C ASP A 28 20.21 0.25 22.71
N ASN A 29 20.16 -0.79 21.88
CA ASN A 29 19.91 -0.71 20.44
C ASN A 29 18.43 -0.87 20.04
N PHE A 30 17.51 -0.91 21.00
CA PHE A 30 16.09 -1.13 20.70
C PHE A 30 15.53 -0.06 19.78
N ALA A 31 15.85 1.21 20.06
CA ALA A 31 15.41 2.34 19.26
C ALA A 31 15.87 2.21 17.80
N ASP A 32 17.11 1.78 17.58
CA ASP A 32 17.68 1.60 16.25
C ASP A 32 16.99 0.46 15.49
N VAL A 33 16.78 -0.70 16.14
CA VAL A 33 16.11 -1.86 15.54
C VAL A 33 14.65 -1.54 15.18
N LEU A 34 13.98 -0.76 16.03
CA LEU A 34 12.61 -0.32 15.78
C LEU A 34 12.53 0.72 14.67
N ALA A 35 13.42 1.71 14.69
CA ALA A 35 13.50 2.74 13.67
C ALA A 35 13.76 2.13 12.30
N GLU A 36 14.68 1.17 12.18
CA GLU A 36 14.97 0.48 10.92
C GLU A 36 13.77 -0.34 10.43
N ARG A 37 13.15 -1.12 11.33
CA ARG A 37 12.00 -1.97 10.98
C ARG A 37 10.80 -1.15 10.54
N VAL A 38 10.49 -0.07 11.26
CA VAL A 38 9.37 0.83 10.96
C VAL A 38 9.68 1.64 9.70
N GLY A 39 10.89 2.18 9.56
CA GLY A 39 11.34 2.92 8.39
C GLY A 39 11.19 2.11 7.10
N ARG A 40 11.61 0.84 7.13
CA ARG A 40 11.45 -0.07 5.98
C ARG A 40 9.99 -0.29 5.59
N ARG A 41 9.10 -0.48 6.57
CA ARG A 41 7.67 -0.68 6.32
C ARG A 41 7.02 0.59 5.76
N PHE A 42 7.38 1.74 6.32
CA PHE A 42 6.85 3.03 5.90
C PHE A 42 7.28 3.37 4.47
N ALA A 43 8.55 3.12 4.12
CA ALA A 43 9.06 3.29 2.77
C ALA A 43 8.29 2.42 1.76
N TRP A 44 8.02 1.16 2.09
CA TRP A 44 7.18 0.27 1.27
C TRP A 44 5.77 0.80 1.03
N GLU A 45 5.10 1.24 2.09
CA GLU A 45 3.75 1.81 1.99
C GLU A 45 3.73 3.08 1.14
N GLN A 46 4.76 3.92 1.28
CA GLN A 46 4.88 5.14 0.48
C GLN A 46 5.09 4.83 -1.01
N TYR A 47 6.00 3.92 -1.37
CA TYR A 47 6.24 3.56 -2.77
C TYR A 47 5.03 2.89 -3.41
N LEU A 48 4.30 2.04 -2.67
CA LEU A 48 3.05 1.46 -3.14
C LEU A 48 1.96 2.50 -3.37
N LYS A 49 1.83 3.49 -2.47
CA LYS A 49 0.88 4.60 -2.66
C LYS A 49 1.23 5.43 -3.89
N GLU A 50 2.50 5.79 -4.07
CA GLU A 50 2.96 6.52 -5.25
C GLU A 50 2.66 5.75 -6.54
N PHE A 51 2.95 4.45 -6.56
CA PHE A 51 2.63 3.57 -7.69
C PHE A 51 1.12 3.52 -7.98
N LEU A 52 0.27 3.36 -6.96
CA LEU A 52 -1.18 3.36 -7.11
C LEU A 52 -1.72 4.69 -7.64
N ILE A 53 -1.14 5.82 -7.22
CA ILE A 53 -1.52 7.14 -7.73
C ILE A 53 -1.18 7.23 -9.23
N TYR A 54 0.02 6.83 -9.65
CA TYR A 54 0.38 6.82 -11.07
C TYR A 54 -0.55 5.91 -11.88
N LEU A 55 -0.85 4.73 -11.37
CA LEU A 55 -1.76 3.79 -12.01
C LEU A 55 -3.17 4.38 -12.13
N ALA A 56 -3.68 5.02 -11.08
CA ALA A 56 -4.96 5.71 -11.08
C ALA A 56 -5.01 6.85 -12.10
N VAL A 57 -3.93 7.64 -12.24
CA VAL A 57 -3.86 8.71 -13.25
C VAL A 57 -3.90 8.13 -14.66
N ILE A 58 -3.12 7.09 -14.94
CA ILE A 58 -3.10 6.42 -16.25
C ILE A 58 -4.50 5.86 -16.58
N PHE A 59 -5.11 5.12 -15.65
CA PHE A 59 -6.47 4.61 -15.82
C PHE A 59 -7.51 5.72 -15.95
N GLY A 60 -7.34 6.83 -15.22
CA GLY A 60 -8.20 8.01 -15.31
C GLY A 60 -8.18 8.62 -16.70
N ILE A 61 -7.00 8.76 -17.31
CA ILE A 61 -6.87 9.23 -18.70
C ILE A 61 -7.62 8.29 -19.65
N PHE A 62 -7.39 6.98 -19.54
CA PHE A 62 -8.12 6.00 -20.37
C PHE A 62 -9.63 6.05 -20.17
N ALA A 63 -10.09 6.21 -18.93
CA ALA A 63 -11.51 6.30 -18.60
C ALA A 63 -12.16 7.57 -19.19
N VAL A 64 -11.48 8.71 -19.10
CA VAL A 64 -11.94 9.97 -19.70
C VAL A 64 -11.96 9.87 -21.22
N SER A 65 -10.92 9.32 -21.84
CA SER A 65 -10.87 9.09 -23.29
C SER A 65 -11.96 8.15 -23.76
N ALA A 66 -12.20 7.05 -23.03
CA ALA A 66 -13.31 6.14 -23.32
C ALA A 66 -14.66 6.85 -23.19
N GLY A 67 -14.88 7.58 -22.10
CA GLY A 67 -16.11 8.35 -21.88
C GLY A 67 -16.38 9.36 -23.01
N MET A 68 -15.35 10.09 -23.45
CA MET A 68 -15.44 10.98 -24.61
C MET A 68 -15.77 10.21 -25.90
N ALA A 69 -15.09 9.09 -26.17
CA ALA A 69 -15.34 8.29 -27.36
C ALA A 69 -16.79 7.78 -27.42
N LEU A 70 -17.35 7.40 -26.28
CA LEU A 70 -18.69 6.85 -26.19
C LEU A 70 -19.77 7.92 -26.35
N ILE A 71 -19.56 9.09 -25.74
CA ILE A 71 -20.53 10.19 -25.82
C ILE A 71 -20.49 10.88 -27.20
N TRP A 72 -19.30 11.08 -27.78
CA TRP A 72 -19.17 11.83 -29.03
C TRP A 72 -19.25 10.98 -30.31
N PHE A 73 -18.82 9.73 -30.29
CA PHE A 73 -18.70 8.91 -31.52
C PHE A 73 -19.73 7.78 -31.62
N ASP A 74 -20.70 7.71 -30.70
CA ASP A 74 -21.72 6.64 -30.63
C ASP A 74 -21.10 5.24 -30.76
N VAL A 75 -19.93 5.08 -30.12
CA VAL A 75 -19.10 3.87 -30.26
C VAL A 75 -19.85 2.68 -29.67
N ASN A 76 -19.97 1.64 -30.49
CA ASN A 76 -20.70 0.44 -30.14
C ASN A 76 -19.91 -0.37 -29.10
N TRP A 77 -20.27 -0.22 -27.82
CA TRP A 77 -19.65 -0.90 -26.68
C TRP A 77 -19.47 -2.40 -26.89
N LYS A 78 -20.44 -3.07 -27.55
CA LYS A 78 -20.35 -4.51 -27.86
C LYS A 78 -19.19 -4.85 -28.79
N GLY A 79 -18.90 -3.99 -29.78
CA GLY A 79 -17.77 -4.17 -30.68
C GLY A 79 -16.43 -4.02 -29.95
N TRP A 80 -16.36 -3.07 -29.01
CA TRP A 80 -15.18 -2.85 -28.18
C TRP A 80 -14.91 -4.01 -27.22
N PHE A 81 -15.95 -4.50 -26.54
CA PHE A 81 -15.84 -5.69 -25.67
C PHE A 81 -15.50 -6.95 -26.46
N ASN A 82 -16.04 -7.12 -27.68
CA ASN A 82 -15.66 -8.24 -28.56
C ASN A 82 -14.21 -8.12 -29.05
N PHE A 83 -13.72 -6.92 -29.36
CA PHE A 83 -12.32 -6.70 -29.69
C PHE A 83 -11.40 -7.02 -28.52
N LEU A 84 -11.74 -6.55 -27.31
CA LEU A 84 -11.01 -6.86 -26.09
C LEU A 84 -11.06 -8.36 -25.76
N GLY A 85 -12.21 -9.01 -25.95
CA GLY A 85 -12.38 -10.45 -25.72
C GLY A 85 -11.59 -11.31 -26.71
N SER A 86 -11.56 -10.91 -27.98
CA SER A 86 -10.81 -11.63 -29.03
C SER A 86 -9.30 -11.47 -28.91
N HIS A 87 -8.82 -10.35 -28.38
CA HIS A 87 -7.40 -10.07 -28.17
C HIS A 87 -7.00 -10.10 -26.69
N LEU A 88 -7.82 -10.72 -25.84
CA LEU A 88 -7.68 -10.63 -24.38
C LEU A 88 -6.31 -11.12 -23.91
N ALA A 89 -5.80 -12.21 -24.49
CA ALA A 89 -4.49 -12.73 -24.15
C ALA A 89 -3.35 -11.73 -24.46
N LEU A 90 -3.41 -11.03 -25.60
CA LEU A 90 -2.41 -10.03 -25.99
C LEU A 90 -2.55 -8.74 -25.18
N VAL A 91 -3.78 -8.23 -25.02
CA VAL A 91 -4.06 -7.00 -24.28
C VAL A 91 -3.77 -7.18 -22.78
N ALA A 92 -4.22 -8.30 -22.19
CA ALA A 92 -3.92 -8.62 -20.80
C ALA A 92 -2.43 -8.92 -20.61
N GLY A 93 -1.80 -9.65 -21.53
CA GLY A 93 -0.36 -9.92 -21.48
C GLY A 93 0.47 -8.63 -21.51
N ALA A 94 0.22 -7.77 -22.50
CA ALA A 94 0.88 -6.47 -22.60
C ALA A 94 0.57 -5.56 -21.40
N GLY A 95 -0.68 -5.56 -20.92
CA GLY A 95 -1.10 -4.79 -19.76
C GLY A 95 -0.39 -5.23 -18.48
N ILE A 96 -0.33 -6.53 -18.22
CA ILE A 96 0.39 -7.10 -17.07
C ILE A 96 1.88 -6.77 -17.16
N LEU A 97 2.48 -6.89 -18.34
CA LEU A 97 3.90 -6.59 -18.54
C LEU A 97 4.19 -5.10 -18.33
N ALA A 98 3.33 -4.22 -18.84
CA ALA A 98 3.44 -2.77 -18.62
C ALA A 98 3.29 -2.40 -17.14
N VAL A 99 2.31 -2.98 -16.44
CA VAL A 99 2.12 -2.80 -14.99
C VAL A 99 3.34 -3.33 -14.23
N PHE A 100 3.88 -4.49 -14.62
CA PHE A 100 5.07 -5.06 -14.00
C PHE A 100 6.30 -4.18 -14.19
N ILE A 101 6.53 -3.64 -15.39
CA ILE A 101 7.63 -2.70 -15.66
C ILE A 101 7.47 -1.43 -14.82
N LEU A 102 6.26 -0.84 -14.80
CA LEU A 102 5.97 0.34 -13.97
C LEU A 102 6.18 0.05 -12.48
N PHE A 103 5.76 -1.12 -12.01
CA PHE A 103 5.97 -1.54 -10.64
C PHE A 103 7.46 -1.74 -10.33
N ALA A 104 8.20 -2.38 -11.23
CA ALA A 104 9.63 -2.58 -11.07
C ALA A 104 10.39 -1.25 -11.03
N ASP A 105 10.07 -0.33 -11.94
CA ASP A 105 10.71 0.98 -12.02
C ASP A 105 10.38 1.85 -10.79
N ARG A 106 9.10 1.94 -10.43
CA ARG A 106 8.64 2.86 -9.37
C ARG A 106 8.74 2.29 -7.96
N VAL A 107 8.62 0.98 -7.79
CA VAL A 107 8.63 0.34 -6.47
C VAL A 107 9.94 -0.39 -6.25
N LEU A 108 10.33 -1.33 -7.13
CA LEU A 108 11.50 -2.18 -6.87
C LEU A 108 12.82 -1.41 -6.93
N LEU A 109 13.04 -0.57 -7.96
CA LEU A 109 14.28 0.19 -8.09
C LEU A 109 14.43 1.22 -6.96
N ARG A 110 13.38 1.98 -6.65
CA ARG A 110 13.41 2.96 -5.54
C ARG A 110 13.65 2.28 -4.20
N TYR A 111 12.99 1.16 -3.94
CA TYR A 111 13.20 0.39 -2.73
C TYR A 111 14.61 -0.20 -2.65
N PHE A 112 15.15 -0.73 -3.75
CA PHE A 112 16.50 -1.29 -3.76
C PHE A 112 17.56 -0.20 -3.56
N LEU A 113 17.36 0.98 -4.15
CA LEU A 113 18.24 2.13 -3.94
C LEU A 113 18.22 2.58 -2.48
N TYR A 114 17.04 2.67 -1.87
CA TYR A 114 16.88 2.97 -0.45
C TYR A 114 17.61 1.94 0.42
N LYS A 115 17.37 0.65 0.20
CA LYS A 115 18.06 -0.44 0.92
C LYS A 115 19.58 -0.37 0.79
N SER A 116 20.10 -0.10 -0.42
CA SER A 116 21.55 -0.03 -0.67
C SER A 116 22.23 1.17 0.00
N SER A 117 21.47 2.24 0.26
CA SER A 117 21.99 3.42 0.99
C SER A 117 22.07 3.17 2.49
N THR A 118 21.15 2.38 3.06
CA THR A 118 21.14 2.03 4.48
C THR A 118 22.18 0.97 4.83
N GLU A 119 22.52 0.05 3.92
CA GLU A 119 23.60 -0.95 4.13
C GLU A 119 25.03 -0.39 3.98
N ARG A 120 25.20 0.86 3.53
CA ARG A 120 26.51 1.53 3.37
C ARG A 120 26.84 2.59 4.44
N SER A 121 25.93 2.86 5.38
CA SER A 121 26.14 3.78 6.51
C SER A 121 26.40 3.01 7.80
#